data_AF-A0A6I5NV71-F1
#
_entry.id   AF-A0A6I5NV71-F1
#
_cell.length_a   1.000
_cell.length_b   1.000
_cell.length_c   1.000
_cell.angle_alpha   90.00
_cell.angle_beta   90.00
_cell.angle_gamma   90.00
#
_symmetry.space_group_name_H-M   'P 1'
#
loop_
_entity.id
_entity.type
_entity.pdbx_description
1 polymer ?
#
loop_
_entity_poly.entity_id
_entity_poly.type
_entity_poly.pdbx_seq_one_letter_code
_entity_poly.pdbx_strand_id
1 'polypeptide(L)' 'MTLRYRGVEYSTKTPQVQLTEEVIGQYRGATVSRHVAQNLHADHVDGLTYRGAKVR' A
#
# COMPACT_ATOMS: atom_id res chain seq x y z
N MET A 1 -16.76 8.84 -6.64
CA MET A 1 -17.30 9.72 -5.60
C MET A 1 -16.28 10.81 -5.33
N THR A 2 -16.63 12.08 -5.49
CA THR A 2 -15.71 13.21 -5.30
C THR A 2 -16.08 13.94 -4.02
N LEU A 3 -15.12 14.11 -3.10
CA LEU A 3 -15.34 14.84 -1.85
C LEU A 3 -15.12 16.33 -2.11
N ARG A 4 -16.11 17.17 -1.77
CA ARG A 4 -16.04 18.63 -1.88
C ARG A 4 -16.16 19.27 -0.51
N TYR A 5 -15.21 20.13 -0.14
CA TYR A 5 -15.25 20.89 1.11
C TYR A 5 -14.69 22.30 0.90
N ARG A 6 -15.43 23.32 1.35
CA ARG A 6 -15.07 24.76 1.23
C ARG A 6 -14.65 25.20 -0.19
N GLY A 7 -15.34 24.72 -1.22
CA GLY A 7 -15.07 25.10 -2.62
C GLY A 7 -13.85 24.42 -3.23
N VAL A 8 -13.15 23.55 -2.49
CA VAL A 8 -12.05 22.73 -3.02
C VAL A 8 -12.57 21.35 -3.36
N GLU A 9 -12.27 20.90 -4.57
CA GLU A 9 -12.58 19.56 -5.06
C GLU A 9 -11.38 18.65 -4.82
N TYR A 10 -11.54 17.66 -3.94
CA TYR A 10 -10.50 16.69 -3.63
C TYR A 10 -10.65 15.51 -4.59
N SER A 11 -9.75 15.43 -5.57
CA SER A 11 -9.63 14.26 -6.42
C SER A 11 -8.93 13.15 -5.63
N THR A 12 -9.68 12.16 -5.17
CA THR A 12 -9.09 10.92 -4.65
C THR A 12 -8.64 10.08 -5.84
N LYS A 13 -7.37 10.20 -6.22
CA LYS A 13 -6.76 9.26 -7.17
C LYS A 13 -6.63 7.92 -6.46
N THR A 14 -7.63 7.05 -6.60
CA THR A 14 -7.49 5.66 -6.17
C THR A 14 -6.57 4.97 -7.18
N PRO A 15 -5.33 4.59 -6.82
CA PRO A 15 -4.47 3.87 -7.75
C PRO A 15 -5.12 2.53 -8.09
N GLN A 16 -5.20 2.20 -9.38
CA GLN A 16 -5.58 0.85 -9.81
C GLN A 16 -4.43 -0.09 -9.49
N VAL A 17 -4.57 -0.86 -8.41
CA VAL A 17 -3.54 -1.82 -7.97
C VAL A 17 -3.73 -3.13 -8.74
N GLN A 18 -2.75 -3.47 -9.57
CA GLN A 18 -2.67 -4.80 -10.18
C GLN A 18 -2.02 -5.75 -9.19
N LEU A 19 -2.73 -6.82 -8.83
CA LEU A 19 -2.28 -7.86 -7.92
C LEU A 19 -1.95 -9.12 -8.71
N THR A 20 -0.80 -9.74 -8.42
CA THR A 20 -0.45 -11.07 -8.91
C THR A 20 -0.21 -12.03 -7.76
N GLU A 21 -0.51 -13.29 -8.00
CA GLU A 21 -0.34 -14.36 -7.00
C GLU A 21 0.99 -15.08 -7.22
N GLU A 22 1.81 -15.12 -6.17
CA GLU A 22 3.11 -15.79 -6.17
C GLU A 22 3.09 -16.92 -5.14
N VAL A 23 3.49 -18.13 -5.53
CA VAL A 23 3.63 -19.26 -4.62
C VAL A 23 4.92 -19.10 -3.81
N ILE A 24 4.79 -18.92 -2.50
CA ILE A 24 5.94 -18.65 -1.59
C ILE A 24 6.45 -19.91 -0.89
N GLY A 25 5.77 -21.04 -1.04
CA GLY A 25 6.25 -22.34 -0.56
C GLY A 25 5.13 -23.28 -0.14
N GLN A 26 5.51 -24.35 0.54
CA GLN A 26 4.58 -25.30 1.14
C GLN A 26 4.73 -25.29 2.66
N TYR A 27 3.60 -25.16 3.37
CA TYR A 27 3.55 -25.19 4.82
C TYR A 27 2.54 -26.23 5.26
N ARG A 28 3.01 -27.25 6.01
CA ARG A 28 2.19 -28.38 6.50
C ARG A 28 1.39 -29.09 5.38
N GLY A 29 1.99 -29.22 4.20
CA GLY A 29 1.35 -29.88 3.04
C GLY A 29 0.37 -29.00 2.25
N ALA A 30 0.17 -27.74 2.64
CA ALA A 30 -0.60 -26.77 1.86
C ALA A 30 0.32 -25.81 1.10
N THR A 31 -0.03 -25.49 -0.14
CA THR A 31 0.64 -24.44 -0.92
C THR A 31 0.24 -23.08 -0.36
N VAL A 32 1.24 -22.27 0.01
CA VAL A 32 1.02 -20.90 0.48
C VAL A 32 1.32 -19.94 -0.67
N SER A 33 0.36 -19.09 -0.99
CA SER A 33 0.51 -18.02 -1.96
C SER A 33 0.46 -16.64 -1.29
N ARG A 34 1.10 -15.67 -1.93
CA ARG A 34 1.12 -14.26 -1.53
C ARG A 34 0.65 -13.41 -2.70
N HIS A 35 -0.24 -12.47 -2.43
CA HIS A 35 -0.60 -11.43 -3.39
C HIS A 35 0.45 -10.32 -3.36
N VAL A 36 1.04 -10.02 -4.52
CA VAL A 36 2.05 -8.98 -4.71
C VAL A 36 1.48 -7.92 -5.64
N ALA A 37 1.53 -6.65 -5.21
CA ALA A 37 1.16 -5.53 -6.05
C ALA A 37 2.27 -5.23 -7.06
N GLN A 38 1.95 -5.23 -8.36
CA GLN A 38 2.95 -5.02 -9.42
C GLN A 38 3.22 -3.53 -9.72
N ASN A 39 2.19 -2.70 -9.62
CA ASN A 39 2.24 -1.30 -10.04
C ASN A 39 2.16 -0.31 -8.88
N LEU A 40 2.28 -0.80 -7.65
CA LEU A 40 2.32 0.06 -6.47
C LEU A 40 3.79 0.24 -6.08
N HIS A 41 4.26 1.49 -6.11
CA HIS A 41 5.53 1.81 -5.50
C HIS A 41 5.44 1.46 -4.00
N ALA A 42 6.39 0.68 -3.50
CA ALA A 42 6.50 0.44 -2.08
C ALA A 42 6.98 1.75 -1.43
N ASP A 43 6.04 2.61 -1.05
CA ASP A 43 6.37 3.80 -0.27
C ASP A 43 7.05 3.31 1.02
N HIS A 44 8.35 3.55 1.11
CA HIS A 44 9.08 3.30 2.33
C HIS A 44 8.48 4.22 3.39
N VAL A 45 7.84 3.63 4.41
CA VAL A 45 7.40 4.39 5.57
C VAL A 45 8.68 4.83 6.29
N ASP A 46 9.12 6.05 5.98
CA ASP A 46 10.11 6.75 6.78
C ASP A 46 9.61 6.68 8.23
N GLY A 47 10.42 6.07 9.11
CA GLY A 47 10.04 5.81 10.50
C GLY A 47 9.44 7.03 11.22
N LEU A 48 8.73 6.78 12.32
CA LEU A 48 7.97 7.80 13.05
C LEU A 48 8.81 9.07 13.26
N THR A 49 8.33 10.20 12.77
CA THR A 49 8.95 11.50 13.03
C THR A 49 8.19 12.21 14.14
N TYR A 50 8.85 12.49 15.28
CA TYR A 50 8.27 13.24 16.38
C TYR A 50 8.99 14.58 16.54
N ARG A 51 8.26 15.70 16.43
CA ARG A 51 8.79 17.08 16.54
C ARG A 51 10.02 17.35 15.65
N GLY A 52 10.05 16.75 14.45
CA GLY A 52 11.16 16.90 13.51
C GLY A 52 12.35 15.96 13.72
N ALA A 53 12.32 15.09 14.73
CA ALA A 53 13.32 14.04 14.93
C ALA A 53 12.80 12.68 14.45
N LYS A 54 13.61 11.94 13.69
CA LYS A 54 13.34 10.53 13.37
C LYS A 54 13.47 9.69 14.65
N VAL A 55 12.40 9.02 15.04
CA VAL A 55 12.38 8.03 16.12
C VAL A 55 12.94 6.73 15.55
N ARG A 56 13.94 6.17 16.22
CA ARG A 56 14.58 4.89 15.87
C ARG A 56 13.97 3.74 16.67
#